data_AF-A0A8S3KA08-F1
#
_entry.id   AF-A0A8S3KA08-F1
#
_cell.length_a   1.000
_cell.length_b   1.000
_cell.length_c   1.000
_cell.angle_alpha   90.00
_cell.angle_beta   90.00
_cell.angle_gamma   90.00
#
_symmetry.space_group_name_H-M   'P 1'
#
loop_
_entity.id
_entity.type
_entity.pdbx_description
1 polymer ?
#
loop_
_entity_poly.entity_id
_entity_poly.type
_entity_poly.pdbx_seq_one_letter_code
_entity_poly.pdbx_strand_id
1 'polypeptide(L)' 'MLQNNINGLKIISLESNAIGDNGARDLALALRNNKTLTTLDLTRNNIGIPGAEY' A
#
# COMPACT_ATOMS: atom_id res chain seq x y z
N MET A 1 8.10 -18.12 -8.03
CA MET A 1 7.57 -17.12 -7.09
C MET A 1 7.19 -15.91 -7.90
N LEU A 2 5.89 -15.66 -8.12
CA LEU A 2 5.43 -14.53 -8.92
C LEU A 2 5.74 -13.25 -8.15
N GLN A 3 6.83 -12.57 -8.50
CA GLN A 3 7.00 -11.18 -8.11
C GLN A 3 5.90 -10.41 -8.83
N ASN A 4 4.88 -9.96 -8.09
CA ASN A 4 3.88 -9.03 -8.60
C ASN A 4 4.62 -7.76 -9.02
N ASN A 5 4.92 -7.68 -10.30
CA ASN A 5 5.68 -6.60 -10.89
C ASN A 5 4.72 -5.42 -11.11
N ILE A 6 4.52 -4.60 -10.07
CA ILE A 6 3.63 -3.42 -10.07
C ILE A 6 4.20 -2.26 -10.90
N ASN A 7 5.10 -2.54 -11.84
CA ASN A 7 5.79 -1.58 -12.68
C ASN A 7 4.86 -1.15 -13.82
N GLY A 8 4.24 0.02 -13.66
CA GLY A 8 3.36 0.64 -14.66
C GLY A 8 2.09 1.24 -14.06
N LEU A 9 1.69 0.80 -12.86
CA LEU A 9 0.57 1.43 -12.16
C LEU A 9 1.01 2.77 -11.59
N LYS A 10 0.26 3.83 -11.94
CA LYS A 10 0.45 5.20 -11.42
C LYS A 10 -0.45 5.50 -10.23
N ILE A 11 -1.64 4.88 -10.21
CA ILE A 11 -2.66 5.12 -9.20
C ILE A 11 -3.14 3.77 -8.69
N ILE A 12 -3.15 3.61 -7.37
CA ILE A 12 -3.79 2.50 -6.67
C ILE A 12 -4.77 3.11 -5.67
N SER A 13 -6.05 2.70 -5.72
CA SER A 13 -7.01 2.98 -4.66
C SER A 13 -7.38 1.69 -3.97
N LEU A 14 -7.21 1.69 -2.66
CA LEU A 14 -7.58 0.60 -1.76
C LEU A 14 -8.55 1.11 -0.70
N GLU A 15 -9.35 2.14 -0.99
CA GLU A 15 -10.33 2.68 -0.04
C GLU A 15 -11.20 1.57 0.58
N SER A 16 -11.42 1.64 1.90
CA SER A 16 -12.39 0.79 2.61
C SER A 16 -12.14 -0.74 2.53
N ASN A 17 -10.89 -1.19 2.53
CA ASN A 17 -10.51 -2.62 2.50
C ASN A 17 -10.07 -3.20 3.86
N ALA A 18 -10.23 -2.46 4.95
CA ALA A 18 -9.86 -2.91 6.31
C ALA A 18 -8.41 -3.42 6.43
N ILE A 19 -7.46 -2.76 5.75
CA ILE A 19 -6.04 -3.15 5.70
C ILE A 19 -5.41 -3.24 7.11
N GLY A 20 -5.71 -2.28 7.99
CA GLY A 20 -5.13 -2.20 9.32
C GLY A 20 -3.61 -1.99 9.36
N ASP A 21 -3.02 -1.97 10.55
CA ASP A 21 -1.59 -1.66 10.73
C ASP A 21 -0.67 -2.70 10.09
N ASN A 22 -1.00 -3.99 10.23
CA ASN A 22 -0.21 -5.07 9.64
C ASN A 22 -0.23 -5.03 8.11
N GLY A 23 -1.40 -4.78 7.51
CA GLY A 23 -1.52 -4.67 6.07
C GLY A 23 -0.81 -3.42 5.53
N ALA A 24 -0.77 -2.32 6.29
CA ALA A 24 -0.03 -1.12 5.92
C ALA A 24 1.48 -1.39 5.85
N ARG A 25 2.02 -2.11 6.84
CA ARG A 25 3.41 -2.58 6.83
C ARG A 25 3.72 -3.46 5.62
N ASP A 26 2.86 -4.44 5.35
CA ASP A 26 3.07 -5.37 4.23
C ASP A 26 2.98 -4.65 2.87
N LEU A 27 2.10 -3.64 2.77
CA LEU A 27 1.99 -2.79 1.59
C LEU A 27 3.23 -1.91 1.40
N ALA A 28 3.77 -1.31 2.47
CA ALA A 28 5.01 -0.54 2.42
C ALA A 28 6.18 -1.40 1.93
N LEU A 29 6.28 -2.65 2.41
CA LEU A 29 7.28 -3.61 1.92
C LEU A 29 7.09 -3.96 0.44
N ALA A 30 5.86 -4.17 -0.01
CA ALA A 30 5.54 -4.49 -1.40
C ALA A 30 5.82 -3.31 -2.35
N LEU A 31 5.64 -2.08 -1.88
CA LEU A 31 5.83 -0.85 -2.66
C LEU A 31 7.23 -0.26 -2.57
N ARG A 32 8.10 -0.74 -1.68
CA ARG A 32 9.44 -0.19 -1.40
C ARG A 32 10.30 0.10 -2.64
N ASN A 33 10.18 -0.73 -3.68
CA ASN A 33 10.97 -0.58 -4.92
C ASN A 33 10.12 -0.11 -6.11
N ASN A 34 8.85 0.23 -5.90
CA ASN A 34 7.99 0.76 -6.95
C ASN A 34 8.46 2.17 -7.35
N LYS A 35 8.66 2.40 -8.65
CA LYS A 35 9.12 3.69 -9.19
C LYS A 35 8.08 4.41 -10.06
N THR A 36 6.89 3.84 -10.22
CA THR A 36 5.85 4.35 -11.13
C THR A 36 4.62 4.90 -10.41
N LEU A 37 4.36 4.42 -9.18
CA LEU A 37 3.20 4.80 -8.39
C LEU A 37 3.34 6.24 -7.92
N THR A 38 2.38 7.07 -8.27
CA THR A 38 2.31 8.49 -7.90
C THR A 38 1.17 8.78 -6.93
N THR A 39 0.17 7.90 -6.88
CA THR A 39 -1.00 8.06 -6.01
C THR A 39 -1.36 6.72 -5.37
N LEU A 40 -1.47 6.72 -4.05
CA LEU A 40 -1.95 5.61 -3.25
C LEU A 40 -3.04 6.13 -2.32
N ASP A 41 -4.27 5.67 -2.53
CA ASP A 41 -5.40 6.00 -1.66
C ASP A 41 -5.67 4.85 -0.68
N LEU A 42 -5.46 5.14 0.61
CA LEU A 42 -5.68 4.23 1.73
C LEU A 42 -6.76 4.72 2.68
N THR A 43 -7.62 5.64 2.24
CA THR A 43 -8.67 6.17 3.10
C THR A 43 -9.59 5.06 3.63
N ARG A 44 -10.09 5.22 4.86
CA ARG A 44 -11.05 4.30 5.50
C ARG A 44 -10.55 2.86 5.67
N ASN A 45 -9.25 2.65 5.84
CA ASN A 45 -8.65 1.31 6.02
C ASN A 45 -8.32 0.90 7.46
N ASN A 46 -8.78 1.67 8.46
CA ASN A 46 -8.52 1.40 9.86
C ASN A 46 -7.01 1.30 10.20
N ILE A 47 -6.18 2.09 9.52
CA ILE A 47 -4.75 2.22 9.77
C ILE A 47 -4.58 3.21 10.93
N GLY A 48 -4.04 2.73 12.04
CA GLY A 48 -3.70 3.53 13.22
C GLY A 48 -2.32 4.17 13.11
N ILE A 49 -1.90 4.83 14.19
CA ILE A 49 -0.57 5.46 14.28
C ILE A 49 0.55 4.45 13.95
N PRO A 50 0.58 3.22 14.50
CA PRO A 50 1.64 2.27 14.20
C PRO A 50 1.72 1.89 12.73
N GLY A 51 0.57 1.71 12.07
CA GLY A 51 0.52 1.39 10.65
C GLY A 51 0.99 2.53 9.75
N ALA A 52 0.85 3.77 10.18
CA ALA A 52 1.27 4.96 9.45
C ALA A 52 2.78 5.25 9.56
N GLU A 53 3.52 4.52 10.39
CA GLU A 53 4.98 4.68 10.55
C GLU A 53 5.80 3.89 9.50
N TYR A 54 5.16 3.04 8.69
CA TYR A 54 5.78 2.21 7.66
C TYR A 54 5.69 2.84 6.27
#